data_AF-A0A4S8HVG5-F1
#
_entry.id   AF-A0A4S8HVG5-F1
#
_cell.length_a   1.000
_cell.length_b   1.000
_cell.length_c   1.000
_cell.angle_alpha   90.00
_cell.angle_beta   90.00
_cell.angle_gamma   90.00
#
_symmetry.space_group_name_H-M   'P 1'
#
loop_
_entity.id
_entity.type
_entity.pdbx_description
1 polymer ?
#
loop_
_entity_poly.entity_id
_entity_poly.type
_entity_poly.pdbx_seq_one_letter_code
_entity_poly.pdbx_strand_id
1 'polypeptide(L)'
;MQTLSPRKYVQMKARTLPVSKCMVNKDWEESQIANVSVMRKHSNGNVTIGLYRVDLLCLGVKDTVFFFNTSENEFFSEYSLELAEFKEIDYALAHNIIYAGHDFALEFDIHPHHNFEVTRFILEEDDHAIPVIEVPVGTDGLPHLIVEKPGQFADILAKLKQYAGEGNYYYTIEDPDVPPRLRDDVQTSELLMDTIPAGEVSLSNVQSIRSDDMLNTEKVQQRSVMEQITIHAELLTRLLPPEINTCTPAEELVWHEMWDEIGHGAPTPNNVLEEHVEEHVEVTRLTDDLAEILDRSNEQLMHQFETKMIELANKYAHNPLALQTIYEQGILLDLEAVCTVARHHALKMYKYFPVLHFSLALGALIQQAPDDRFENLYAYQDIREAVPGYEQYHASEVINFWLIRLWICLEQKDIKRSVQYYFMLVDGKATGWLLLPVLEKYVEVLYRYNKALKDLEQGRKARI
;
A
#
# COMPACT_ATOMS: atom_id res chain seq x y z
N MET A 1 24.19 28.43 8.20
CA MET A 1 24.65 27.34 7.32
C MET A 1 23.40 26.69 6.73
N GLN A 2 23.25 26.64 5.41
CA GLN A 2 22.12 25.93 4.80
C GLN A 2 22.29 24.43 5.08
N THR A 3 21.29 23.82 5.71
CA THR A 3 21.23 22.38 5.95
C THR A 3 21.06 21.68 4.59
N LEU A 4 22.01 20.83 4.21
CA LEU A 4 21.88 20.01 2.99
C LEU A 4 20.71 19.03 3.18
N SER A 5 19.91 18.81 2.14
CA SER A 5 18.90 17.75 2.17
C SER A 5 19.57 16.37 2.26
N PRO A 6 18.91 15.33 2.82
CA PRO A 6 19.48 13.99 2.93
C PRO A 6 20.05 13.45 1.61
N ARG A 7 19.33 13.60 0.49
CA ARG A 7 19.78 13.21 -0.86
C ARG A 7 21.06 13.93 -1.28
N LYS A 8 21.12 15.27 -1.12
CA LYS A 8 22.34 16.06 -1.42
C LYS A 8 23.49 15.71 -0.50
N TYR A 9 23.21 15.42 0.77
CA TYR A 9 24.23 14.97 1.72
C TYR A 9 24.83 13.64 1.27
N VAL A 10 24.00 12.65 0.93
CA VAL A 10 24.48 11.35 0.45
C VAL A 10 25.38 11.51 -0.77
N GLN A 11 24.92 12.25 -1.79
CA GLN A 11 25.68 12.48 -3.02
C GLN A 11 27.04 13.19 -2.80
N MET A 12 27.13 14.08 -1.80
CA MET A 12 28.33 14.90 -1.59
C MET A 12 29.26 14.39 -0.48
N LYS A 13 28.74 13.64 0.48
CA LYS A 13 29.41 13.38 1.76
C LYS A 13 29.36 11.94 2.23
N ALA A 14 28.49 11.06 1.73
CA ALA A 14 28.39 9.70 2.27
C ALA A 14 29.72 8.93 2.22
N ARG A 15 30.49 9.01 1.13
CA ARG A 15 31.83 8.37 1.02
C ARG A 15 32.86 8.84 2.06
N THR A 16 32.66 10.04 2.62
CA THR A 16 33.57 10.56 3.66
C THR A 16 33.32 9.94 5.04
N LEU A 17 32.17 9.28 5.22
CA LEU A 17 31.83 8.59 6.44
C LEU A 17 32.49 7.20 6.47
N PRO A 18 33.04 6.75 7.61
CA PRO A 18 33.59 5.40 7.73
C PRO A 18 32.49 4.36 7.59
N VAL A 19 32.77 3.29 6.85
CA VAL A 19 31.92 2.09 6.81
C VAL A 19 31.93 1.44 8.20
N SER A 20 30.76 1.09 8.71
CA SER A 20 30.61 0.47 10.03
C SER A 20 30.22 -0.99 9.98
N LYS A 21 29.19 -1.33 9.20
CA LYS A 21 28.63 -2.69 9.13
C LYS A 21 28.02 -2.94 7.76
N CYS A 22 28.22 -4.13 7.22
CA CYS A 22 27.56 -4.59 6.01
C CYS A 22 26.90 -5.94 6.26
N MET A 23 25.75 -6.20 5.64
CA MET A 23 25.04 -7.46 5.81
C MET A 23 24.39 -7.90 4.50
N VAL A 24 24.19 -9.20 4.34
CA VAL A 24 23.48 -9.79 3.20
C VAL A 24 22.56 -10.92 3.67
N ASN A 25 21.45 -11.19 2.99
CA ASN A 25 20.62 -12.38 3.26
C ASN A 25 21.45 -13.67 3.13
N LYS A 26 21.20 -14.67 3.98
CA LYS A 26 22.07 -15.86 4.13
C LYS A 26 22.15 -16.71 2.87
N ASP A 27 21.07 -16.78 2.10
CA ASP A 27 20.87 -17.66 0.96
C ASP A 27 21.17 -17.02 -0.40
N TRP A 28 21.75 -15.82 -0.42
CA TRP A 28 22.03 -15.07 -1.65
C TRP A 28 22.84 -15.84 -2.72
N GLU A 29 23.75 -16.73 -2.29
CA GLU A 29 24.53 -17.58 -3.20
C GLU A 29 23.67 -18.65 -3.88
N GLU A 30 22.65 -19.15 -3.19
CA GLU A 30 21.73 -20.18 -3.70
C GLU A 30 20.61 -19.55 -4.52
N SER A 31 20.00 -18.47 -4.01
CA SER A 31 18.89 -17.78 -4.66
C SER A 31 19.31 -16.89 -5.82
N GLN A 32 20.59 -16.48 -5.86
CA GLN A 32 21.13 -15.48 -6.79
C GLN A 32 20.42 -14.12 -6.72
N ILE A 33 19.69 -13.89 -5.62
CA ILE A 33 19.11 -12.61 -5.22
C ILE A 33 19.79 -12.18 -3.91
N ALA A 34 20.59 -11.12 -4.01
CA ALA A 34 21.32 -10.57 -2.89
C ALA A 34 20.67 -9.27 -2.39
N ASN A 35 20.09 -9.32 -1.20
CA ASN A 35 19.67 -8.16 -0.43
C ASN A 35 20.85 -7.71 0.43
N VAL A 36 21.54 -6.65 0.00
CA VAL A 36 22.76 -6.14 0.64
C VAL A 36 22.46 -4.85 1.38
N SER A 37 22.99 -4.71 2.59
CA SER A 37 22.98 -3.47 3.36
C SER A 37 24.40 -2.97 3.61
N VAL A 38 24.62 -1.66 3.45
CA VAL A 38 25.90 -0.99 3.73
C VAL A 38 25.65 0.19 4.64
N MET A 39 26.24 0.17 5.84
CA MET A 39 26.10 1.22 6.84
C MET A 39 27.37 2.07 6.94
N ARG A 40 27.20 3.39 6.98
CA ARG A 40 28.25 4.35 7.27
C ARG A 40 27.93 5.17 8.50
N LYS A 41 28.91 5.35 9.37
CA LYS A 41 28.73 5.95 10.70
C LYS A 41 28.99 7.45 10.70
N HIS A 42 28.05 8.21 11.24
CA HIS A 42 28.17 9.65 11.47
C HIS A 42 28.90 9.92 12.79
N SER A 43 29.45 11.13 12.95
CA SER A 43 30.16 11.54 14.17
C SER A 43 29.26 11.61 15.42
N ASN A 44 27.94 11.71 15.23
CA ASN A 44 26.96 11.70 16.32
C ASN A 44 26.58 10.28 16.79
N GLY A 45 27.13 9.23 16.17
CA GLY A 45 26.84 7.83 16.50
C GLY A 45 25.75 7.17 15.66
N ASN A 46 24.95 7.94 14.93
CA ASN A 46 23.92 7.41 14.00
C ASN A 46 24.57 6.87 12.71
N VAL A 47 23.76 6.22 11.88
CA VAL A 47 24.19 5.61 10.61
C VAL A 47 23.39 6.13 9.42
N THR A 48 24.05 6.20 8.27
CA THR A 48 23.38 6.19 6.96
C THR A 48 23.49 4.79 6.40
N ILE A 49 22.36 4.23 5.97
CA ILE A 49 22.24 2.84 5.55
C ILE A 49 21.77 2.85 4.09
N GLY A 50 22.50 2.20 3.19
CA GLY A 50 22.02 1.89 1.85
C GLY A 50 21.56 0.43 1.79
N LEU A 51 20.36 0.19 1.27
CA LEU A 51 19.84 -1.14 1.00
C LEU A 51 19.79 -1.35 -0.52
N TYR A 52 20.20 -2.53 -0.98
CA TYR A 52 20.31 -2.87 -2.39
C TYR A 52 19.76 -4.27 -2.60
N ARG A 53 18.79 -4.42 -3.51
CA ARG A 53 18.33 -5.71 -3.98
C ARG A 53 18.95 -5.97 -5.34
N VAL A 54 19.84 -6.97 -5.39
CA VAL A 54 20.67 -7.26 -6.56
C VAL A 54 20.28 -8.64 -7.10
N ASP A 55 19.92 -8.68 -8.37
CA ASP A 55 19.71 -9.89 -9.14
C ASP A 55 21.00 -10.22 -9.90
N LEU A 56 21.66 -11.30 -9.48
CA LEU A 56 22.93 -11.73 -10.03
C LEU A 56 22.75 -12.53 -11.32
N LEU A 57 21.52 -12.92 -11.68
CA LEU A 57 21.26 -13.73 -12.89
C LEU A 57 21.09 -12.88 -14.14
N CYS A 58 20.47 -11.71 -14.04
CA CYS A 58 20.21 -10.88 -15.22
C CYS A 58 19.96 -9.40 -14.93
N LEU A 59 19.11 -9.08 -13.95
CA LEU A 59 18.50 -7.75 -13.86
C LEU A 59 19.36 -6.71 -13.12
N GLY A 60 20.43 -7.14 -12.45
CA GLY A 60 21.31 -6.25 -11.70
C GLY A 60 20.62 -5.62 -10.49
N VAL A 61 20.88 -4.34 -10.19
CA VAL A 61 20.29 -3.66 -9.03
C VAL A 61 18.82 -3.32 -9.31
N LYS A 62 17.92 -4.20 -8.85
CA LYS A 62 16.46 -4.11 -9.07
C LYS A 62 15.80 -3.03 -8.22
N ASP A 63 16.28 -2.82 -7.00
CA ASP A 63 15.77 -1.81 -6.10
C ASP A 63 16.86 -1.33 -5.12
N THR A 64 16.72 -0.09 -4.66
CA THR A 64 17.60 0.50 -3.66
C THR A 64 16.96 1.69 -2.95
N VAL A 65 17.20 1.77 -1.65
CA VAL A 65 16.74 2.83 -0.76
C VAL A 65 17.82 3.18 0.25
N PHE A 66 17.74 4.36 0.88
CA PHE A 66 18.62 4.71 1.98
C PHE A 66 17.88 5.31 3.17
N PHE A 67 18.39 5.02 4.36
CA PHE A 67 18.04 5.69 5.61
C PHE A 67 19.14 6.67 5.98
N PHE A 68 18.76 7.88 6.39
CA PHE A 68 19.71 8.95 6.66
C PHE A 68 19.78 9.30 8.14
N ASN A 69 20.97 9.20 8.72
CA ASN A 69 21.25 9.64 10.08
C ASN A 69 20.31 8.98 11.11
N THR A 70 20.03 7.69 10.91
CA THR A 70 19.13 6.86 11.71
C THR A 70 19.89 6.19 12.86
N SER A 71 19.21 5.97 13.99
CA SER A 71 19.76 5.19 15.09
C SER A 71 19.94 3.72 14.66
N GLU A 72 21.14 3.17 14.85
CA GLU A 72 21.43 1.77 14.50
C GLU A 72 20.50 0.80 15.26
N ASN A 73 20.29 1.03 16.56
CA ASN A 73 19.42 0.19 17.39
C ASN A 73 17.96 0.25 16.96
N GLU A 74 17.48 1.43 16.57
CA GLU A 74 16.12 1.65 16.11
C GLU A 74 15.88 0.89 14.79
N PHE A 75 16.80 1.04 13.84
CA PHE A 75 16.77 0.29 12.58
C PHE A 75 16.76 -1.22 12.82
N PHE A 76 17.64 -1.75 13.68
CA PHE A 76 17.64 -3.18 13.97
C PHE A 76 16.38 -3.65 14.68
N SER A 77 15.76 -2.84 15.52
CA SER A 77 14.50 -3.21 16.17
C SER A 77 13.33 -3.22 15.20
N GLU A 78 13.24 -2.22 14.32
CA GLU A 78 12.14 -2.06 13.36
C GLU A 78 12.19 -3.12 12.26
N TYR A 79 13.38 -3.50 11.80
CA TYR A 79 13.60 -4.50 10.74
C TYR A 79 14.11 -5.85 11.29
N SER A 80 13.85 -6.16 12.56
CA SER A 80 14.43 -7.32 13.24
C SER A 80 14.05 -8.67 12.63
N LEU A 81 12.83 -8.77 12.06
CA LEU A 81 12.34 -9.99 11.42
C LEU A 81 12.96 -10.17 10.03
N GLU A 82 13.02 -9.10 9.24
CA GLU A 82 13.61 -9.07 7.90
C GLU A 82 15.11 -9.35 7.96
N LEU A 83 15.80 -8.81 8.97
CA LEU A 83 17.23 -8.98 9.18
C LEU A 83 17.60 -10.29 9.88
N ALA A 84 16.63 -11.08 10.38
CA ALA A 84 16.89 -12.36 11.05
C ALA A 84 17.60 -13.36 10.11
N GLU A 85 17.32 -13.25 8.81
CA GLU A 85 17.94 -14.05 7.75
C GLU A 85 19.16 -13.40 7.11
N PHE A 86 19.72 -12.35 7.72
CA PHE A 86 20.94 -11.71 7.25
C PHE A 86 22.18 -12.19 8.01
N LYS A 87 23.32 -12.18 7.35
CA LYS A 87 24.65 -12.40 7.92
C LYS A 87 25.52 -11.16 7.71
N GLU A 88 26.33 -10.80 8.71
CA GLU A 88 27.32 -9.74 8.57
C GLU A 88 28.43 -10.19 7.61
N ILE A 89 28.82 -9.30 6.69
CA ILE A 89 29.88 -9.52 5.70
C ILE A 89 30.85 -8.34 5.71
N ASP A 90 32.03 -8.55 5.16
CA ASP A 90 32.95 -7.44 4.95
C ASP A 90 32.45 -6.50 3.85
N TYR A 91 32.96 -5.27 3.90
CA TYR A 91 32.59 -4.26 2.91
C TYR A 91 33.04 -4.64 1.50
N ALA A 92 34.17 -5.33 1.37
CA ALA A 92 34.68 -5.77 0.07
C ALA A 92 33.68 -6.69 -0.62
N LEU A 93 33.14 -7.69 0.07
CA LEU A 93 32.13 -8.58 -0.50
C LEU A 93 30.83 -7.84 -0.81
N ALA A 94 30.35 -6.98 0.09
CA ALA A 94 29.14 -6.19 -0.14
C ALA A 94 29.24 -5.33 -1.41
N HIS A 95 30.39 -4.66 -1.58
CA HIS A 95 30.69 -3.83 -2.73
C HIS A 95 30.78 -4.66 -4.03
N ASN A 96 31.52 -5.77 -4.02
CA ASN A 96 31.66 -6.65 -5.19
C ASN A 96 30.31 -7.29 -5.59
N ILE A 97 29.43 -7.67 -4.64
CA ILE A 97 28.09 -8.22 -4.98
C ILE A 97 27.27 -7.17 -5.74
N ILE A 98 27.23 -5.94 -5.24
CA ILE A 98 26.42 -4.87 -5.85
C ILE A 98 26.94 -4.51 -7.23
N TYR A 99 28.26 -4.32 -7.38
CA TYR A 99 28.85 -3.95 -8.67
C TYR A 99 28.88 -5.12 -9.66
N ALA A 100 29.06 -6.36 -9.23
CA ALA A 100 28.97 -7.52 -10.12
C ALA A 100 27.60 -7.60 -10.80
N GLY A 101 26.50 -7.49 -10.04
CA GLY A 101 25.15 -7.47 -10.63
C GLY A 101 24.90 -6.23 -11.48
N HIS A 102 25.32 -5.05 -11.02
CA HIS A 102 25.19 -3.79 -11.75
C HIS A 102 25.89 -3.83 -13.12
N ASP A 103 27.17 -4.19 -13.14
CA ASP A 103 27.99 -4.17 -14.35
C ASP A 103 27.56 -5.27 -15.32
N PHE A 104 27.25 -6.47 -14.81
CA PHE A 104 26.75 -7.57 -15.63
C PHE A 104 25.45 -7.20 -16.37
N ALA A 105 24.50 -6.56 -15.68
CA ALA A 105 23.25 -6.10 -16.30
C ALA A 105 23.51 -5.00 -17.34
N LEU A 106 24.44 -4.09 -17.07
CA LEU A 106 24.80 -3.00 -17.98
C LEU A 106 25.43 -3.49 -19.29
N GLU A 107 26.11 -4.64 -19.33
CA GLU A 107 26.60 -5.24 -20.57
C GLU A 107 25.47 -5.48 -21.59
N PHE A 108 24.24 -5.66 -21.10
CA PHE A 108 23.03 -5.88 -21.90
C PHE A 108 22.11 -4.65 -21.97
N ASP A 109 22.62 -3.46 -21.66
CA ASP A 109 21.85 -2.21 -21.61
C ASP A 109 20.73 -2.20 -20.55
N ILE A 110 20.80 -3.09 -19.55
CA ILE A 110 19.85 -3.14 -18.44
C ILE A 110 20.37 -2.20 -17.35
N HIS A 111 19.69 -1.08 -17.16
CA HIS A 111 20.11 -0.05 -16.22
C HIS A 111 19.58 -0.34 -14.82
N PRO A 112 20.35 -0.01 -13.76
CA PRO A 112 19.90 -0.20 -12.39
C PRO A 112 18.69 0.70 -12.07
N HIS A 113 18.00 0.38 -10.97
CA HIS A 113 16.92 1.20 -10.45
C HIS A 113 17.34 2.68 -10.31
N HIS A 114 16.45 3.62 -10.65
CA HIS A 114 16.78 5.06 -10.71
C HIS A 114 17.31 5.64 -9.38
N ASN A 115 16.91 5.08 -8.23
CA ASN A 115 17.44 5.51 -6.93
C ASN A 115 18.92 5.17 -6.74
N PHE A 116 19.47 4.27 -7.55
CA PHE A 116 20.89 3.93 -7.55
C PHE A 116 21.76 5.13 -7.90
N GLU A 117 21.25 6.12 -8.65
CA GLU A 117 21.93 7.40 -8.88
C GLU A 117 22.33 8.12 -7.58
N VAL A 118 21.60 7.88 -6.48
CA VAL A 118 21.88 8.45 -5.17
C VAL A 118 22.60 7.45 -4.29
N THR A 119 22.05 6.23 -4.17
CA THR A 119 22.53 5.26 -3.18
C THR A 119 23.94 4.78 -3.51
N ARG A 120 24.37 4.78 -4.78
CA ARG A 120 25.76 4.52 -5.19
C ARG A 120 26.81 5.40 -4.49
N PHE A 121 26.43 6.57 -3.97
CA PHE A 121 27.35 7.44 -3.22
C PHE A 121 27.59 6.98 -1.77
N ILE A 122 26.81 6.00 -1.29
CA ILE A 122 27.09 5.25 -0.06
C ILE A 122 28.16 4.18 -0.33
N LEU A 123 28.35 3.78 -1.58
CA LEU A 123 29.43 2.90 -2.00
C LEU A 123 30.65 3.73 -2.42
N GLU A 124 31.84 3.18 -2.23
CA GLU A 124 33.04 3.65 -2.91
C GLU A 124 32.87 3.46 -4.42
N GLU A 125 33.65 4.21 -5.19
CA GLU A 125 33.74 3.97 -6.63
C GLU A 125 34.29 2.57 -6.88
N ASP A 126 33.85 1.95 -7.97
CA ASP A 126 34.41 0.66 -8.38
C ASP A 126 35.79 0.90 -9.01
N ASP A 127 36.80 0.91 -8.15
CA ASP A 127 38.20 1.09 -8.53
C ASP A 127 39.09 0.04 -7.83
N HIS A 128 40.38 0.05 -8.15
CA HIS A 128 41.34 -0.90 -7.59
C HIS A 128 41.62 -0.74 -6.08
N ALA A 129 40.97 0.19 -5.38
CA ALA A 129 41.13 0.37 -3.94
C ALA A 129 40.38 -0.70 -3.13
N ILE A 130 39.34 -1.32 -3.71
CA ILE A 130 38.61 -2.42 -3.08
C ILE A 130 39.17 -3.76 -3.59
N PRO A 131 39.49 -4.74 -2.71
CA PRO A 131 39.88 -6.07 -3.15
C PRO A 131 38.81 -6.69 -4.05
N VAL A 132 39.23 -7.14 -5.23
CA VAL A 132 38.35 -7.82 -6.18
C VAL A 132 37.99 -9.20 -5.61
N ILE A 133 36.70 -9.46 -5.48
CA ILE A 133 36.15 -10.75 -5.07
C ILE A 133 35.26 -11.23 -6.21
N GLU A 134 35.55 -12.42 -6.74
CA GLU A 134 34.76 -13.00 -7.82
C GLU A 134 33.37 -13.40 -7.30
N VAL A 135 32.35 -12.67 -7.73
CA VAL A 135 30.94 -12.97 -7.47
C VAL A 135 30.35 -13.59 -8.73
N PRO A 136 29.90 -14.85 -8.69
CA PRO A 136 29.26 -15.48 -9.84
C PRO A 136 28.02 -14.71 -10.28
N VAL A 137 27.88 -14.51 -11.59
CA VAL A 137 26.72 -13.86 -12.23
C VAL A 137 26.26 -14.68 -13.43
N GLY A 138 24.97 -14.61 -13.72
CA GLY A 138 24.32 -15.40 -14.74
C GLY A 138 24.26 -16.89 -14.41
N THR A 139 23.71 -17.68 -15.34
CA THR A 139 23.80 -19.13 -15.33
C THR A 139 24.86 -19.54 -16.35
N ASP A 140 25.91 -20.23 -15.90
CA ASP A 140 27.09 -20.54 -16.72
C ASP A 140 27.75 -19.28 -17.34
N GLY A 141 27.63 -18.13 -16.67
CA GLY A 141 28.13 -16.85 -17.16
C GLY A 141 27.26 -16.19 -18.25
N LEU A 142 26.11 -16.76 -18.58
CA LEU A 142 25.12 -16.18 -19.49
C LEU A 142 23.96 -15.54 -18.71
N PRO A 143 23.39 -14.42 -19.19
CA PRO A 143 22.25 -13.81 -18.53
C PRO A 143 21.07 -14.77 -18.53
N HIS A 144 20.47 -14.97 -17.37
CA HIS A 144 19.34 -15.86 -17.18
C HIS A 144 18.15 -15.06 -16.68
N LEU A 145 17.24 -14.73 -17.60
CA LEU A 145 15.99 -14.08 -17.26
C LEU A 145 14.96 -15.12 -16.82
N ILE A 146 14.70 -15.16 -15.52
CA ILE A 146 13.62 -15.97 -14.94
C ILE A 146 12.39 -15.08 -14.80
N VAL A 147 11.25 -15.56 -15.29
CA VAL A 147 9.96 -14.87 -15.22
C VAL A 147 8.88 -15.77 -14.67
N GLU A 148 7.93 -15.19 -13.95
CA GLU A 148 6.78 -15.93 -13.43
C GLU A 148 5.74 -16.18 -14.53
N LYS A 149 5.65 -15.26 -15.49
CA LYS A 149 4.63 -15.29 -16.55
C LYS A 149 5.24 -14.97 -17.91
N PRO A 150 4.78 -15.62 -19.00
CA PRO A 150 5.18 -15.24 -20.35
C PRO A 150 4.95 -13.75 -20.60
N GLY A 151 5.96 -13.05 -21.10
CA GLY A 151 5.88 -11.62 -21.43
C GLY A 151 6.23 -10.65 -20.29
N GLN A 152 6.47 -11.12 -19.06
CA GLN A 152 7.11 -10.28 -18.02
C GLN A 152 8.52 -9.90 -18.50
N PHE A 153 8.93 -8.64 -18.26
CA PHE A 153 10.22 -8.10 -18.71
C PHE A 153 10.49 -8.30 -20.22
N ALA A 154 9.46 -8.16 -21.06
CA ALA A 154 9.58 -8.34 -22.51
C ALA A 154 10.61 -7.38 -23.16
N ASP A 155 10.74 -6.17 -22.61
CA ASP A 155 11.75 -5.19 -22.97
C ASP A 155 13.17 -5.67 -22.63
N ILE A 156 13.36 -6.28 -21.46
CA ILE A 156 14.63 -6.91 -21.07
C ILE A 156 14.94 -8.09 -21.98
N LEU A 157 13.96 -8.95 -22.26
CA LEU A 157 14.15 -10.07 -23.19
C LEU A 157 14.53 -9.57 -24.59
N ALA A 158 13.97 -8.46 -25.05
CA ALA A 158 14.36 -7.82 -26.30
C ALA A 158 15.81 -7.31 -26.25
N LYS A 159 16.23 -6.71 -25.13
CA LYS A 159 17.62 -6.32 -24.90
C LYS A 159 18.56 -7.52 -24.91
N LEU A 160 18.22 -8.62 -24.22
CA LEU A 160 19.04 -9.84 -24.26
C LEU A 160 19.20 -10.37 -25.68
N LYS A 161 18.12 -10.41 -26.47
CA LYS A 161 18.18 -10.77 -27.89
C LYS A 161 19.07 -9.84 -28.72
N GLN A 162 19.07 -8.55 -28.41
CA GLN A 162 19.84 -7.54 -29.13
C GLN A 162 21.33 -7.55 -28.74
N TYR A 163 21.64 -7.61 -27.46
CA TYR A 163 22.99 -7.41 -26.91
C TYR A 163 23.72 -8.73 -26.64
N ALA A 164 23.05 -9.74 -26.07
CA ALA A 164 23.64 -11.08 -25.90
C ALA A 164 23.59 -11.89 -27.20
N GLY A 165 22.47 -11.78 -27.93
CA GLY A 165 22.18 -12.55 -29.14
C GLY A 165 21.39 -13.83 -28.85
N GLU A 166 20.57 -14.26 -29.81
CA GLU A 166 19.76 -15.48 -29.69
C GLU A 166 20.64 -16.70 -29.40
N GLY A 167 20.33 -17.43 -28.33
CA GLY A 167 21.09 -18.60 -27.87
C GLY A 167 22.21 -18.30 -26.87
N ASN A 168 22.47 -17.02 -26.54
CA ASN A 168 23.46 -16.60 -25.54
C ASN A 168 22.82 -16.05 -24.26
N TYR A 169 21.58 -16.46 -23.98
CA TYR A 169 20.88 -16.14 -22.74
C TYR A 169 19.89 -17.26 -22.43
N TYR A 170 19.55 -17.41 -21.16
CA TYR A 170 18.48 -18.29 -20.72
C TYR A 170 17.21 -17.49 -20.45
N TYR A 171 16.07 -18.06 -20.83
CA TYR A 171 14.75 -17.52 -20.51
C TYR A 171 13.90 -18.65 -19.96
N THR A 172 13.61 -18.57 -18.67
CA THR A 172 12.81 -19.57 -17.97
C THR A 172 11.52 -18.93 -17.53
N ILE A 173 10.40 -19.54 -17.93
CA ILE A 173 9.10 -19.26 -17.34
C ILE A 173 8.93 -20.26 -16.21
N GLU A 174 8.76 -19.78 -14.98
CA GLU A 174 8.49 -20.66 -13.84
C GLU A 174 7.13 -21.35 -14.03
N ASP A 175 7.13 -22.68 -13.83
CA ASP A 175 5.93 -23.51 -13.99
C ASP A 175 5.15 -23.55 -12.66
N PRO A 176 3.92 -23.00 -12.59
CA PRO A 176 3.11 -22.98 -11.37
C PRO A 176 2.63 -24.37 -10.90
N ASP A 177 2.79 -25.43 -11.70
CA ASP A 177 2.35 -26.79 -11.36
C ASP A 177 3.42 -27.68 -10.68
N VAL A 178 4.68 -27.20 -10.56
CA VAL A 178 5.73 -27.86 -9.77
C VAL A 178 5.82 -27.19 -8.41
N PRO A 179 5.44 -27.85 -7.29
CA PRO A 179 5.45 -27.21 -5.98
C PRO A 179 6.90 -26.96 -5.53
N PRO A 180 7.36 -25.70 -5.46
CA PRO A 180 8.68 -25.37 -4.96
C PRO A 180 8.54 -25.19 -3.45
N ARG A 181 8.62 -26.29 -2.70
CA ARG A 181 9.08 -26.17 -1.32
C ARG A 181 10.57 -25.86 -1.39
N LEU A 182 10.87 -24.57 -1.42
CA LEU A 182 11.99 -23.86 -0.77
C LEU A 182 12.32 -22.57 -1.56
N ARG A 183 11.78 -21.44 -1.06
CA ARG A 183 12.33 -20.06 -1.03
C ARG A 183 11.90 -19.02 -2.08
N ASP A 184 10.89 -18.26 -1.64
CA ASP A 184 10.70 -16.81 -1.59
C ASP A 184 11.85 -15.85 -1.96
N ASP A 185 11.52 -14.76 -2.66
CA ASP A 185 11.61 -13.40 -2.09
C ASP A 185 10.89 -12.35 -2.98
N VAL A 186 9.56 -12.33 -2.94
CA VAL A 186 8.90 -11.10 -2.49
C VAL A 186 8.51 -11.44 -1.07
N GLN A 187 9.31 -11.02 -0.08
CA GLN A 187 8.81 -10.95 1.29
C GLN A 187 7.66 -9.93 1.30
N THR A 188 6.45 -10.33 0.91
CA THR A 188 5.35 -10.09 1.82
C THR A 188 5.70 -10.90 3.04
N SER A 189 6.23 -10.24 4.08
CA SER A 189 6.34 -10.84 5.41
C SER A 189 5.00 -11.53 5.67
N GLU A 190 4.98 -12.87 5.63
CA GLU A 190 3.77 -13.66 5.80
C GLU A 190 3.40 -13.58 7.29
N LEU A 191 2.80 -12.45 7.67
CA LEU A 191 2.44 -12.13 9.04
C LEU A 191 1.48 -13.19 9.54
N LEU A 192 1.85 -13.81 10.66
CA LEU A 192 0.90 -14.53 11.47
C LEU A 192 -0.09 -13.51 12.03
N MET A 193 -1.37 -13.78 11.94
CA MET A 193 -2.37 -12.85 12.46
C MET A 193 -2.12 -12.57 13.94
N ASP A 194 -1.68 -13.58 14.70
CA ASP A 194 -1.37 -13.49 16.13
C ASP A 194 -0.18 -12.54 16.44
N THR A 195 0.65 -12.18 15.46
CA THR A 195 1.72 -11.20 15.65
C THR A 195 1.25 -9.77 15.47
N ILE A 196 0.05 -9.57 14.92
CA ILE A 196 -0.57 -8.24 14.79
C ILE A 196 -1.41 -7.98 16.05
N PRO A 197 -1.16 -6.88 16.80
CA PRO A 197 -1.99 -6.52 17.95
C PRO A 197 -3.48 -6.40 17.61
N ALA A 198 -4.35 -6.64 18.59
CA ALA A 198 -5.79 -6.48 18.41
C ALA A 198 -6.13 -5.00 18.12
N GLY A 199 -6.93 -4.76 17.08
CA GLY A 199 -7.26 -3.43 16.58
C GLY A 199 -6.31 -2.90 15.50
N GLU A 200 -5.23 -3.60 15.18
CA GLU A 200 -4.22 -3.13 14.23
C GLU A 200 -4.28 -3.80 12.85
N VAL A 201 -5.14 -4.81 12.65
CA VAL A 201 -5.37 -5.32 11.28
C VAL A 201 -6.10 -4.26 10.45
N SER A 202 -5.47 -3.84 9.35
CA SER A 202 -5.96 -2.76 8.49
C SER A 202 -5.62 -3.05 7.03
N LEU A 203 -6.12 -2.23 6.11
CA LEU A 203 -5.77 -2.36 4.70
C LEU A 203 -4.26 -2.22 4.43
N SER A 204 -3.50 -1.60 5.33
CA SER A 204 -2.05 -1.44 5.19
C SER A 204 -1.25 -2.73 5.41
N ASN A 205 -1.81 -3.71 6.12
CA ASN A 205 -1.09 -4.94 6.50
C ASN A 205 -1.86 -6.23 6.20
N VAL A 206 -3.14 -6.16 5.83
CA VAL A 206 -3.97 -7.34 5.60
C VAL A 206 -3.45 -8.20 4.45
N GLN A 207 -2.85 -7.60 3.41
CA GLN A 207 -2.25 -8.34 2.29
C GLN A 207 -1.07 -9.21 2.73
N SER A 208 -0.40 -8.85 3.81
CA SER A 208 0.73 -9.59 4.36
C SER A 208 0.28 -10.76 5.26
N ILE A 209 -1.00 -10.84 5.65
CA ILE A 209 -1.49 -11.92 6.51
C ILE A 209 -1.60 -13.24 5.71
N ARG A 210 -1.22 -14.35 6.36
CA ARG A 210 -1.31 -15.70 5.77
C ARG A 210 -2.75 -16.14 5.52
N SER A 211 -3.01 -16.73 4.36
CA SER A 211 -4.35 -17.24 4.00
C SER A 211 -4.88 -18.30 4.99
N ASP A 212 -4.01 -19.14 5.56
CA ASP A 212 -4.40 -20.14 6.57
C ASP A 212 -4.94 -19.49 7.85
N ASP A 213 -4.35 -18.36 8.26
CA ASP A 213 -4.81 -17.59 9.41
C ASP A 213 -6.11 -16.86 9.10
N MET A 214 -6.29 -16.33 7.88
CA MET A 214 -7.56 -15.73 7.44
C MET A 214 -8.71 -16.74 7.38
N LEU A 215 -8.42 -18.02 7.08
CA LEU A 215 -9.39 -19.11 7.06
C LEU A 215 -9.69 -19.66 8.46
N ASN A 216 -8.91 -19.30 9.48
CA ASN A 216 -9.12 -19.74 10.84
C ASN A 216 -10.21 -18.89 11.52
N THR A 217 -11.44 -19.41 11.52
CA THR A 217 -12.61 -18.76 12.12
C THR A 217 -12.40 -18.35 13.58
N GLU A 218 -11.68 -19.15 14.38
CA GLU A 218 -11.47 -18.84 15.80
C GLU A 218 -10.57 -17.61 15.97
N LYS A 219 -9.48 -17.52 15.19
CA LYS A 219 -8.58 -16.35 15.20
C LYS A 219 -9.30 -15.09 14.72
N VAL A 220 -10.05 -15.20 13.63
CA VAL A 220 -10.78 -14.07 13.05
C VAL A 220 -11.87 -13.56 14.02
N GLN A 221 -12.62 -14.46 14.67
CA GLN A 221 -13.70 -14.06 15.60
C GLN A 221 -13.21 -13.33 16.86
N GLN A 222 -11.93 -13.47 17.21
CA GLN A 222 -11.32 -12.75 18.34
C GLN A 222 -10.98 -11.29 18.00
N ARG A 223 -11.05 -10.91 16.71
CA ARG A 223 -10.74 -9.55 16.22
C ARG A 223 -11.96 -8.64 16.29
N SER A 224 -11.74 -7.33 16.24
CA SER A 224 -12.82 -6.35 16.14
C SER A 224 -13.62 -6.53 14.83
N VAL A 225 -14.85 -5.99 14.77
CA VAL A 225 -15.70 -6.09 13.58
C VAL A 225 -15.01 -5.52 12.34
N MET A 226 -14.29 -4.40 12.48
CA MET A 226 -13.55 -3.79 11.38
C MET A 226 -12.43 -4.68 10.85
N GLU A 227 -11.64 -5.27 11.76
CA GLU A 227 -10.57 -6.20 11.40
C GLU A 227 -11.15 -7.45 10.74
N GLN A 228 -12.25 -8.01 11.27
CA GLN A 228 -12.94 -9.15 10.67
C GLN A 228 -13.35 -8.83 9.23
N ILE A 229 -14.06 -7.73 9.00
CA ILE A 229 -14.50 -7.35 7.66
C ILE A 229 -13.31 -7.09 6.72
N THR A 230 -12.24 -6.48 7.21
CA THR A 230 -11.00 -6.26 6.44
C THR A 230 -10.36 -7.58 6.01
N ILE A 231 -10.25 -8.55 6.93
CA ILE A 231 -9.73 -9.90 6.65
C ILE A 231 -10.61 -10.62 5.63
N HIS A 232 -11.93 -10.57 5.79
CA HIS A 232 -12.86 -11.21 4.85
C HIS A 232 -12.80 -10.56 3.46
N ALA A 233 -12.64 -9.24 3.37
CA ALA A 233 -12.51 -8.53 2.10
C ALA A 233 -11.28 -9.00 1.33
N GLU A 234 -10.13 -9.08 2.01
CA GLU A 234 -8.88 -9.57 1.41
C GLU A 234 -8.99 -11.05 1.03
N LEU A 235 -9.46 -11.91 1.94
CA LEU A 235 -9.62 -13.35 1.68
C LEU A 235 -10.54 -13.61 0.48
N LEU A 236 -11.70 -12.93 0.41
CA LEU A 236 -12.63 -13.11 -0.70
C LEU A 236 -12.06 -12.60 -2.02
N THR A 237 -11.22 -11.56 -1.99
CA THR A 237 -10.52 -11.05 -3.17
C THR A 237 -9.50 -12.08 -3.67
N ARG A 238 -8.73 -12.71 -2.78
CA ARG A 238 -7.81 -13.82 -3.12
C ARG A 238 -8.50 -15.02 -3.75
N LEU A 239 -9.74 -15.29 -3.37
CA LEU A 239 -10.52 -16.43 -3.87
C LEU A 239 -11.14 -16.21 -5.26
N LEU A 240 -11.06 -15.01 -5.81
CA LEU A 240 -11.55 -14.72 -7.16
C LEU A 240 -10.62 -15.34 -8.23
N PRO A 241 -11.13 -15.56 -9.46
CA PRO A 241 -10.30 -15.97 -10.58
C PRO A 241 -9.18 -14.94 -10.88
N PRO A 242 -8.00 -15.40 -11.36
CA PRO A 242 -6.87 -14.54 -11.72
C PRO A 242 -7.25 -13.38 -12.64
N GLU A 243 -8.19 -13.58 -13.56
CA GLU A 243 -8.62 -12.56 -14.51
C GLU A 243 -9.37 -11.39 -13.86
N ILE A 244 -9.79 -11.56 -12.60
CA ILE A 244 -10.57 -10.60 -11.82
C ILE A 244 -9.74 -10.02 -10.66
N ASN A 245 -8.94 -10.83 -9.98
CA ASN A 245 -8.12 -10.36 -8.84
C ASN A 245 -6.67 -10.03 -9.17
N THR A 246 -6.31 -10.03 -10.45
CA THR A 246 -5.05 -9.44 -10.92
C THR A 246 -5.36 -8.30 -11.88
N CYS A 247 -4.41 -7.38 -12.02
CA CYS A 247 -4.48 -6.40 -13.09
C CYS A 247 -3.55 -6.71 -14.23
N THR A 248 -4.05 -6.37 -15.43
CA THR A 248 -3.21 -6.35 -16.62
C THR A 248 -2.28 -5.14 -16.56
N PRO A 249 -1.12 -5.17 -17.24
CA PRO A 249 -0.20 -4.02 -17.28
C PRO A 249 -0.85 -2.72 -17.80
N ALA A 250 -1.85 -2.85 -18.67
CA ALA A 250 -2.61 -1.69 -19.16
C ALA A 250 -3.54 -1.10 -18.09
N GLU A 251 -4.13 -1.94 -17.25
CA GLU A 251 -4.95 -1.50 -16.11
C GLU A 251 -4.08 -0.90 -15.01
N GLU A 252 -2.91 -1.47 -14.77
CA GLU A 252 -1.90 -0.95 -13.83
C GLU A 252 -1.34 0.41 -14.28
N LEU A 253 -1.18 0.65 -15.58
CA LEU A 253 -0.81 1.98 -16.09
C LEU A 253 -1.89 3.04 -15.79
N VAL A 254 -3.16 2.70 -16.00
CA VAL A 254 -4.29 3.58 -15.64
C VAL A 254 -4.33 3.80 -14.13
N TRP A 255 -4.02 2.77 -13.34
CA TRP A 255 -3.87 2.91 -11.88
C TRP A 255 -2.77 3.87 -11.49
N HIS A 256 -1.59 3.78 -12.11
CA HIS A 256 -0.47 4.68 -11.83
C HIS A 256 -0.83 6.15 -12.14
N GLU A 257 -1.56 6.40 -13.23
CA GLU A 257 -2.06 7.74 -13.55
C GLU A 257 -3.05 8.26 -12.49
N MET A 258 -3.93 7.39 -11.97
CA MET A 258 -4.84 7.73 -10.86
C MET A 258 -4.13 7.82 -9.50
N TRP A 259 -2.98 7.17 -9.35
CA TRP A 259 -2.16 7.16 -8.12
C TRP A 259 -1.27 8.40 -8.00
N ASP A 260 -0.80 8.95 -9.12
CA ASP A 260 -0.08 10.23 -9.17
C ASP A 260 -0.89 11.36 -8.49
N GLU A 261 -2.21 11.20 -8.43
CA GLU A 261 -3.14 12.08 -7.70
C GLU A 261 -2.92 12.10 -6.17
N ILE A 262 -2.50 10.97 -5.57
CA ILE A 262 -2.15 10.89 -4.14
C ILE A 262 -0.69 11.29 -3.91
N GLY A 263 0.22 10.89 -4.80
CA GLY A 263 1.66 11.18 -4.68
C GLY A 263 1.99 12.67 -4.65
N HIS A 264 1.10 13.51 -5.19
CA HIS A 264 1.18 14.97 -5.22
C HIS A 264 -0.03 15.64 -4.55
N GLY A 265 -0.63 14.97 -3.56
CA GLY A 265 -1.83 15.48 -2.88
C GLY A 265 -1.62 16.81 -2.14
N ALA A 266 -2.70 17.58 -2.02
CA ALA A 266 -2.70 18.80 -1.24
C ALA A 266 -2.35 18.48 0.24
N PRO A 267 -1.63 19.36 0.97
CA PRO A 267 -1.20 19.11 2.34
C PRO A 267 -2.37 19.10 3.35
N THR A 268 -3.48 19.76 2.98
CA THR A 268 -4.72 19.80 3.74
C THR A 268 -5.91 19.66 2.78
N PRO A 269 -7.08 19.19 3.23
CA PRO A 269 -8.27 19.16 2.39
C PRO A 269 -8.59 20.54 1.81
N ASN A 270 -9.14 20.56 0.61
CA ASN A 270 -9.32 21.78 -0.15
C ASN A 270 -10.26 22.77 0.57
N ASN A 271 -9.84 24.03 0.59
CA ASN A 271 -10.48 25.16 1.29
C ASN A 271 -10.58 25.02 2.82
N VAL A 272 -10.04 23.96 3.42
CA VAL A 272 -9.97 23.85 4.89
C VAL A 272 -8.90 24.80 5.42
N LEU A 273 -9.28 25.57 6.45
CA LEU A 273 -8.42 26.53 7.14
C LEU A 273 -7.80 25.90 8.39
N GLU A 274 -6.70 26.46 8.86
CA GLU A 274 -6.02 26.03 10.09
C GLU A 274 -6.97 26.03 11.30
N GLU A 275 -7.83 27.04 11.42
CA GLU A 275 -8.85 27.12 12.48
C GLU A 275 -9.83 25.93 12.46
N HIS A 276 -10.16 25.42 11.26
CA HIS A 276 -11.01 24.24 11.15
C HIS A 276 -10.31 23.00 11.69
N VAL A 277 -9.01 22.86 11.44
CA VAL A 277 -8.19 21.73 11.90
C VAL A 277 -8.05 21.78 13.43
N GLU A 278 -7.76 22.94 14.01
CA GLU A 278 -7.63 23.10 15.46
C GLU A 278 -8.92 22.72 16.19
N GLU A 279 -10.07 23.21 15.74
CA GLU A 279 -11.37 22.84 16.31
C GLU A 279 -11.71 21.36 16.07
N HIS A 280 -11.32 20.80 14.92
CA HIS A 280 -11.59 19.41 14.58
C HIS A 280 -10.85 18.42 15.50
N VAL A 281 -9.64 18.76 15.94
CA VAL A 281 -8.91 17.98 16.96
C VAL A 281 -9.74 17.86 18.25
N GLU A 282 -10.34 18.96 18.71
CA GLU A 282 -11.20 18.93 19.90
C GLU A 282 -12.50 18.15 19.67
N VAL A 283 -13.12 18.29 18.50
CA VAL A 283 -14.32 17.50 18.16
C VAL A 283 -14.00 16.02 18.14
N THR A 284 -12.89 15.62 17.52
CA THR A 284 -12.45 14.21 17.46
C THR A 284 -12.28 13.65 18.87
N ARG A 285 -11.55 14.37 19.73
CA ARG A 285 -11.37 13.99 21.15
C ARG A 285 -12.70 13.82 21.86
N LEU A 286 -13.65 14.75 21.67
CA LEU A 286 -14.97 14.67 22.28
C LEU A 286 -15.79 13.49 21.75
N THR A 287 -15.72 13.19 20.45
CA THR A 287 -16.43 12.03 19.90
C THR A 287 -15.82 10.70 20.37
N ASP A 288 -14.50 10.65 20.54
CA ASP A 288 -13.80 9.45 21.04
C ASP A 288 -14.15 9.20 22.52
N ASP A 289 -14.14 10.24 23.37
CA ASP A 289 -14.60 10.17 24.76
C ASP A 289 -16.04 9.64 24.86
N LEU A 290 -16.90 10.00 23.90
CA LEU A 290 -18.29 9.53 23.83
C LEU A 290 -18.37 8.08 23.36
N ALA A 291 -17.52 7.67 22.42
CA ALA A 291 -17.47 6.31 21.91
C ALA A 291 -16.96 5.32 22.96
N GLU A 292 -16.04 5.73 23.85
CA GLU A 292 -15.53 4.87 24.94
C GLU A 292 -16.62 4.39 25.91
N ILE A 293 -17.63 5.22 26.16
CA ILE A 293 -18.74 4.90 27.07
C ILE A 293 -19.97 4.35 26.35
N LEU A 294 -19.88 4.16 25.02
CA LEU A 294 -20.99 3.71 24.19
C LEU A 294 -21.26 2.21 24.40
N ASP A 295 -22.49 1.88 24.76
CA ASP A 295 -22.99 0.51 24.74
C ASP A 295 -24.22 0.44 23.82
N ARG A 296 -24.05 -0.21 22.65
CA ARG A 296 -25.10 -0.36 21.65
C ARG A 296 -26.32 -1.16 22.15
N SER A 297 -26.15 -1.97 23.19
CA SER A 297 -27.25 -2.72 23.81
C SER A 297 -28.03 -1.91 24.85
N ASN A 298 -27.55 -0.71 25.19
CA ASN A 298 -28.15 0.16 26.19
C ASN A 298 -28.79 1.38 25.51
N GLU A 299 -30.12 1.36 25.37
CA GLU A 299 -30.90 2.43 24.76
C GLU A 299 -30.66 3.81 25.39
N GLN A 300 -30.44 3.87 26.71
CA GLN A 300 -30.20 5.13 27.40
C GLN A 300 -28.83 5.73 27.03
N LEU A 301 -27.78 4.91 26.96
CA LEU A 301 -26.45 5.35 26.55
C LEU A 301 -26.41 5.72 25.07
N MET A 302 -27.11 4.97 24.22
CA MET A 302 -27.28 5.31 22.80
C MET A 302 -27.97 6.66 22.63
N HIS A 303 -29.06 6.91 23.35
CA HIS A 303 -29.76 8.19 23.29
C HIS A 303 -28.90 9.36 23.82
N GLN A 304 -28.11 9.13 24.87
CA GLN A 304 -27.16 10.13 25.38
C GLN A 304 -26.06 10.45 24.36
N PHE A 305 -25.50 9.43 23.73
CA PHE A 305 -24.50 9.59 22.67
C PHE A 305 -25.10 10.40 21.51
N GLU A 306 -26.27 10.00 21.01
CA GLU A 306 -26.97 10.67 19.92
C GLU A 306 -27.24 12.15 20.23
N THR A 307 -27.75 12.44 21.44
CA THR A 307 -28.02 13.81 21.90
C THR A 307 -26.76 14.66 21.89
N LYS A 308 -25.65 14.15 22.43
CA LYS A 308 -24.38 14.88 22.49
C LYS A 308 -23.76 15.07 21.10
N MET A 309 -23.86 14.07 20.22
CA MET A 309 -23.42 14.21 18.83
C MET A 309 -24.20 15.30 18.08
N ILE A 310 -25.51 15.41 18.32
CA ILE A 310 -26.35 16.50 17.80
C ILE A 310 -25.94 17.86 18.38
N GLU A 311 -25.64 17.93 19.68
CA GLU A 311 -25.12 19.16 20.31
C GLU A 311 -23.80 19.60 19.68
N LEU A 312 -22.88 18.67 19.42
CA LEU A 312 -21.61 18.94 18.73
C LEU A 312 -21.86 19.42 17.29
N ALA A 313 -22.75 18.77 16.54
CA ALA A 313 -23.08 19.16 15.17
C ALA A 313 -23.62 20.60 15.09
N ASN A 314 -24.43 20.99 16.08
CA ASN A 314 -24.95 22.35 16.17
C ASN A 314 -23.89 23.35 16.62
N LYS A 315 -23.05 22.99 17.59
CA LYS A 315 -21.99 23.86 18.12
C LYS A 315 -20.92 24.16 17.07
N TYR A 316 -20.54 23.17 16.27
CA TYR A 316 -19.52 23.26 15.23
C TYR A 316 -20.12 23.30 13.82
N ALA A 317 -21.31 23.89 13.67
CA ALA A 317 -22.03 23.97 12.40
C ALA A 317 -21.30 24.77 11.30
N HIS A 318 -20.27 25.54 11.67
CA HIS A 318 -19.40 26.28 10.74
C HIS A 318 -18.20 25.46 10.24
N ASN A 319 -17.86 24.36 10.90
CA ASN A 319 -16.62 23.63 10.66
C ASN A 319 -16.86 22.39 9.77
N PRO A 320 -16.25 22.34 8.56
CA PRO A 320 -16.49 21.26 7.62
C PRO A 320 -15.93 19.91 8.08
N LEU A 321 -14.79 19.87 8.78
CA LEU A 321 -14.19 18.63 9.26
C LEU A 321 -14.97 18.06 10.44
N ALA A 322 -15.43 18.93 11.36
CA ALA A 322 -16.30 18.52 12.46
C ALA A 322 -17.61 17.91 11.94
N LEU A 323 -18.27 18.60 10.98
CA LEU A 323 -19.49 18.10 10.36
C LEU A 323 -19.27 16.79 9.60
N GLN A 324 -18.14 16.65 8.91
CA GLN A 324 -17.74 15.41 8.27
C GLN A 324 -17.69 14.27 9.29
N THR A 325 -16.86 14.39 10.34
CA THR A 325 -16.67 13.35 11.35
C THR A 325 -17.99 12.95 12.01
N ILE A 326 -18.81 13.92 12.41
CA ILE A 326 -20.09 13.64 13.08
C ILE A 326 -21.07 12.96 12.12
N TYR A 327 -21.14 13.43 10.87
CA TYR A 327 -22.00 12.80 9.86
C TYR A 327 -21.57 11.36 9.60
N GLU A 328 -20.29 11.11 9.35
CA GLU A 328 -19.80 9.77 9.02
C GLU A 328 -19.95 8.77 10.19
N GLN A 329 -19.72 9.19 11.43
CA GLN A 329 -20.04 8.37 12.61
C GLN A 329 -21.55 8.11 12.74
N GLY A 330 -22.38 9.11 12.43
CA GLY A 330 -23.83 8.93 12.36
C GLY A 330 -24.23 7.85 11.36
N ILE A 331 -23.60 7.81 10.18
CA ILE A 331 -23.83 6.77 9.17
C ILE A 331 -23.40 5.40 9.68
N LEU A 332 -22.18 5.31 10.22
CA LEU A 332 -21.61 4.06 10.73
C LEU A 332 -22.46 3.43 11.84
N LEU A 333 -23.09 4.26 12.67
CA LEU A 333 -23.90 3.85 13.81
C LEU A 333 -25.40 3.80 13.52
N ASP A 334 -25.82 4.09 12.28
CA ASP A 334 -27.24 4.15 11.86
C ASP A 334 -28.08 5.14 12.72
N LEU A 335 -27.50 6.31 13.01
CA LEU A 335 -28.14 7.37 13.82
C LEU A 335 -28.79 8.41 12.92
N GLU A 336 -30.06 8.19 12.56
CA GLU A 336 -30.80 9.03 11.62
C GLU A 336 -30.89 10.51 12.06
N ALA A 337 -31.08 10.78 13.35
CA ALA A 337 -31.20 12.15 13.84
C ALA A 337 -29.86 12.91 13.76
N VAL A 338 -28.75 12.25 14.11
CA VAL A 338 -27.39 12.80 13.96
C VAL A 338 -27.11 13.09 12.49
N CYS A 339 -27.35 12.11 11.61
CA CYS A 339 -27.18 12.27 10.17
C CYS A 339 -27.98 13.46 9.64
N THR A 340 -29.24 13.59 10.07
CA THR A 340 -30.14 14.66 9.62
C THR A 340 -29.63 16.04 10.03
N VAL A 341 -29.20 16.22 11.28
CA VAL A 341 -28.70 17.51 11.78
C VAL A 341 -27.35 17.86 11.12
N ALA A 342 -26.39 16.93 11.10
CA ALA A 342 -25.09 17.16 10.50
C ALA A 342 -25.21 17.46 9.00
N ARG A 343 -26.01 16.68 8.26
CA ARG A 343 -26.32 16.93 6.84
C ARG A 343 -26.96 18.29 6.63
N HIS A 344 -27.91 18.69 7.48
CA HIS A 344 -28.56 19.99 7.36
C HIS A 344 -27.56 21.16 7.40
N HIS A 345 -26.56 21.10 8.27
CA HIS A 345 -25.50 22.11 8.33
C HIS A 345 -24.51 21.97 7.18
N ALA A 346 -24.04 20.75 6.90
CA ALA A 346 -23.07 20.48 5.85
C ALA A 346 -23.57 20.92 4.45
N LEU A 347 -24.86 20.73 4.16
CA LEU A 347 -25.49 21.15 2.90
C LEU A 347 -25.47 22.67 2.66
N LYS A 348 -25.23 23.48 3.69
CA LYS A 348 -25.10 24.94 3.54
C LYS A 348 -23.74 25.33 2.96
N MET A 349 -22.73 24.45 3.02
CA MET A 349 -21.35 24.78 2.66
C MET A 349 -20.64 23.72 1.80
N TYR A 350 -21.21 22.54 1.57
CA TYR A 350 -20.54 21.42 0.87
C TYR A 350 -19.91 21.80 -0.48
N LYS A 351 -20.50 22.76 -1.22
CA LYS A 351 -19.98 23.22 -2.52
C LYS A 351 -18.59 23.86 -2.42
N TYR A 352 -18.22 24.36 -1.24
CA TYR A 352 -16.94 24.99 -0.98
C TYR A 352 -15.94 24.02 -0.33
N PHE A 353 -16.38 22.86 0.16
CA PHE A 353 -15.51 21.93 0.88
C PHE A 353 -15.65 20.54 0.28
N PRO A 354 -14.76 20.14 -0.64
CA PRO A 354 -14.86 18.84 -1.31
C PRO A 354 -14.96 17.68 -0.32
N VAL A 355 -14.28 17.75 0.83
CA VAL A 355 -14.38 16.76 1.90
C VAL A 355 -15.84 16.47 2.34
N LEU A 356 -16.67 17.50 2.50
CA LEU A 356 -18.11 17.33 2.81
C LEU A 356 -18.88 16.81 1.61
N HIS A 357 -18.49 17.23 0.40
CA HIS A 357 -19.12 16.80 -0.85
C HIS A 357 -19.05 15.28 -0.99
N PHE A 358 -17.86 14.68 -0.79
CA PHE A 358 -17.67 13.24 -0.89
C PHE A 358 -18.38 12.48 0.24
N SER A 359 -18.24 12.90 1.50
CA SER A 359 -18.86 12.19 2.63
C SER A 359 -20.38 12.19 2.55
N LEU A 360 -21.01 13.30 2.18
CA LEU A 360 -22.47 13.36 1.99
C LEU A 360 -22.93 12.47 0.82
N ALA A 361 -22.18 12.44 -0.28
CA ALA A 361 -22.51 11.62 -1.45
C ALA A 361 -22.42 10.12 -1.13
N LEU A 362 -21.36 9.70 -0.44
CA LEU A 362 -21.18 8.31 0.00
C LEU A 362 -22.21 7.91 1.06
N GLY A 363 -22.45 8.77 2.05
CA GLY A 363 -23.45 8.50 3.08
C GLY A 363 -24.87 8.39 2.52
N ALA A 364 -25.21 9.14 1.47
CA ALA A 364 -26.46 9.02 0.73
C ALA A 364 -26.58 7.66 0.00
N LEU A 365 -25.49 7.18 -0.61
CA LEU A 365 -25.44 5.85 -1.22
C LEU A 365 -25.58 4.73 -0.20
N ILE A 366 -24.90 4.83 0.96
CA ILE A 366 -24.98 3.86 2.05
C ILE A 366 -26.40 3.74 2.59
N GLN A 367 -27.08 4.87 2.78
CA GLN A 367 -28.48 4.92 3.21
C GLN A 367 -29.49 4.56 2.11
N GLN A 368 -29.03 4.17 0.92
CA GLN A 368 -29.89 3.85 -0.24
C GLN A 368 -30.82 5.01 -0.65
N ALA A 369 -30.36 6.24 -0.45
CA ALA A 369 -31.08 7.46 -0.76
C ALA A 369 -30.17 8.43 -1.54
N PRO A 370 -29.72 8.06 -2.76
CA PRO A 370 -28.85 8.89 -3.58
C PRO A 370 -29.50 10.26 -3.83
N ASP A 371 -28.65 11.28 -3.94
CA ASP A 371 -29.07 12.67 -3.98
C ASP A 371 -28.55 13.34 -5.26
N ASP A 372 -29.47 13.89 -6.07
CA ASP A 372 -29.16 14.52 -7.36
C ASP A 372 -28.12 15.66 -7.24
N ARG A 373 -27.96 16.24 -6.05
CA ARG A 373 -26.89 17.23 -5.80
C ARG A 373 -25.48 16.70 -6.04
N PHE A 374 -25.31 15.39 -5.99
CA PHE A 374 -24.03 14.70 -6.10
C PHE A 374 -23.93 13.87 -7.40
N GLU A 375 -24.80 14.11 -8.39
CA GLU A 375 -24.84 13.35 -9.65
C GLU A 375 -23.47 13.25 -10.33
N ASN A 376 -22.68 14.34 -10.34
CA ASN A 376 -21.33 14.33 -10.91
C ASN A 376 -20.39 13.34 -10.22
N LEU A 377 -20.46 13.24 -8.88
CA LEU A 377 -19.68 12.26 -8.11
C LEU A 377 -20.07 10.82 -8.45
N TYR A 378 -21.33 10.61 -8.83
CA TYR A 378 -21.83 9.30 -9.24
C TYR A 378 -21.49 8.96 -10.69
N ALA A 379 -21.39 9.97 -11.57
CA ALA A 379 -21.19 9.78 -12.99
C ALA A 379 -19.72 9.66 -13.39
N TYR A 380 -18.86 10.55 -12.90
CA TYR A 380 -17.50 10.72 -13.41
C TYR A 380 -16.49 9.78 -12.76
N GLN A 381 -15.54 9.28 -13.57
CA GLN A 381 -14.47 8.37 -13.14
C GLN A 381 -13.24 9.11 -12.60
N ASP A 382 -13.04 10.35 -13.03
CA ASP A 382 -11.96 11.25 -12.62
C ASP A 382 -12.50 12.25 -11.58
N ILE A 383 -11.78 12.41 -10.47
CA ILE A 383 -12.12 13.34 -9.40
C ILE A 383 -12.15 14.80 -9.87
N ARG A 384 -11.31 15.16 -10.85
CA ARG A 384 -11.20 16.51 -11.44
C ARG A 384 -12.40 16.84 -12.30
N GLU A 385 -13.02 15.83 -12.92
CA GLU A 385 -14.28 15.99 -13.63
C GLU A 385 -15.46 16.05 -12.66
N ALA A 386 -15.39 15.23 -11.60
CA ALA A 386 -16.45 15.13 -10.61
C ALA A 386 -16.57 16.39 -9.72
N VAL A 387 -15.43 16.98 -9.33
CA VAL A 387 -15.33 18.19 -8.49
C VAL A 387 -14.31 19.17 -9.08
N PRO A 388 -14.58 19.83 -10.21
CA PRO A 388 -13.59 20.66 -10.88
C PRO A 388 -13.19 21.90 -10.07
N GLY A 389 -12.00 22.43 -10.35
CA GLY A 389 -11.53 23.73 -9.85
C GLY A 389 -10.34 23.67 -8.89
N TYR A 390 -9.79 22.48 -8.63
CA TYR A 390 -8.61 22.29 -7.78
C TYR A 390 -7.47 21.65 -8.56
N GLU A 391 -6.24 22.14 -8.34
CA GLU A 391 -5.04 21.58 -8.97
C GLU A 391 -4.63 20.25 -8.33
N GLN A 392 -4.86 20.10 -7.02
CA GLN A 392 -4.51 18.94 -6.22
C GLN A 392 -5.63 18.62 -5.23
N TYR A 393 -5.79 17.34 -4.89
CA TYR A 393 -6.73 16.87 -3.86
C TYR A 393 -5.97 16.31 -2.68
N HIS A 394 -6.51 16.47 -1.48
CA HIS A 394 -5.94 15.82 -0.31
C HIS A 394 -6.23 14.31 -0.35
N ALA A 395 -5.36 13.48 0.24
CA ALA A 395 -5.50 12.03 0.22
C ALA A 395 -6.88 11.54 0.70
N SER A 396 -7.45 12.17 1.74
CA SER A 396 -8.80 11.83 2.23
C SER A 396 -9.93 12.11 1.24
N GLU A 397 -9.78 13.14 0.40
CA GLU A 397 -10.76 13.48 -0.64
C GLU A 397 -10.72 12.44 -1.76
N VAL A 398 -9.52 12.03 -2.16
CA VAL A 398 -9.29 10.97 -3.15
C VAL A 398 -9.82 9.63 -2.65
N ILE A 399 -9.49 9.24 -1.41
CA ILE A 399 -9.97 8.00 -0.79
C ILE A 399 -11.49 7.97 -0.72
N ASN A 400 -12.14 9.06 -0.27
CA ASN A 400 -13.61 9.11 -0.22
C ASN A 400 -14.24 9.05 -1.62
N PHE A 401 -13.60 9.64 -2.63
CA PHE A 401 -14.03 9.46 -4.01
C PHE A 401 -13.93 8.00 -4.45
N TRP A 402 -12.82 7.31 -4.18
CA TRP A 402 -12.68 5.88 -4.50
C TRP A 402 -13.67 4.99 -3.76
N LEU A 403 -14.03 5.32 -2.52
CA LEU A 403 -15.09 4.61 -1.79
C LEU A 403 -16.46 4.76 -2.49
N ILE A 404 -16.80 5.94 -3.01
CA ILE A 404 -18.01 6.16 -3.83
C ILE A 404 -17.94 5.30 -5.08
N ARG A 405 -16.80 5.31 -5.78
CA ARG A 405 -16.60 4.54 -7.01
C ARG A 405 -16.72 3.03 -6.78
N LEU A 406 -16.12 2.53 -5.70
CA LEU A 406 -16.24 1.15 -5.27
C LEU A 406 -17.71 0.78 -5.01
N TRP A 407 -18.44 1.60 -4.25
CA TRP A 407 -19.85 1.37 -3.96
C TRP A 407 -20.70 1.25 -5.23
N ILE A 408 -20.48 2.15 -6.20
CA ILE A 408 -21.20 2.15 -7.48
C ILE A 408 -20.88 0.90 -8.29
N CYS A 409 -19.61 0.48 -8.35
CA CYS A 409 -19.23 -0.75 -9.05
C CYS A 409 -19.89 -1.98 -8.43
N LEU A 410 -20.01 -2.01 -7.09
CA LEU A 410 -20.68 -3.08 -6.36
C LEU A 410 -22.19 -3.13 -6.68
N GLU A 411 -22.88 -1.98 -6.74
CA GLU A 411 -24.29 -1.90 -7.17
C GLU A 411 -24.49 -2.39 -8.61
N GLN A 412 -23.54 -2.05 -9.50
CA GLN A 412 -23.56 -2.47 -10.90
C GLN A 412 -23.12 -3.92 -11.11
N LYS A 413 -22.65 -4.60 -10.05
CA LYS A 413 -22.06 -5.95 -10.09
C LYS A 413 -20.84 -6.02 -11.03
N ASP A 414 -20.14 -4.91 -11.23
CA ASP A 414 -18.88 -4.85 -11.95
C ASP A 414 -17.75 -5.30 -11.01
N ILE A 415 -17.63 -6.63 -10.84
CA ILE A 415 -16.71 -7.22 -9.85
C ILE A 415 -15.27 -6.84 -10.17
N LYS A 416 -14.88 -6.84 -11.44
CA LYS A 416 -13.51 -6.51 -11.84
C LYS A 416 -13.14 -5.10 -11.43
N ARG A 417 -13.95 -4.10 -11.76
CA ARG A 417 -13.69 -2.72 -11.33
C ARG A 417 -13.79 -2.53 -9.82
N SER A 418 -14.68 -3.28 -9.15
CA SER A 418 -14.77 -3.24 -7.69
C SER A 418 -13.46 -3.68 -7.04
N VAL A 419 -12.83 -4.75 -7.54
CA VAL A 419 -11.52 -5.20 -7.05
C VAL A 419 -10.43 -4.17 -7.35
N GLN A 420 -10.50 -3.50 -8.50
CA GLN A 420 -9.54 -2.43 -8.83
C GLN A 420 -9.59 -1.29 -7.83
N TYR A 421 -10.78 -0.77 -7.50
CA TYR A 421 -10.91 0.25 -6.45
C TYR A 421 -10.56 -0.28 -5.06
N TYR A 422 -10.80 -1.56 -4.76
CA TYR A 422 -10.33 -2.17 -3.52
C TYR A 422 -8.81 -2.12 -3.40
N PHE A 423 -8.07 -2.48 -4.47
CA PHE A 423 -6.63 -2.37 -4.48
C PHE A 423 -6.16 -0.93 -4.29
N MET A 424 -6.77 0.05 -4.98
CA MET A 424 -6.46 1.47 -4.77
C MET A 424 -6.66 1.91 -3.31
N LEU A 425 -7.68 1.39 -2.62
CA LEU A 425 -7.90 1.68 -1.20
C LEU A 425 -6.83 1.03 -0.31
N VAL A 426 -6.34 -0.16 -0.64
CA VAL A 426 -5.23 -0.82 0.07
C VAL A 426 -3.95 -0.01 -0.05
N ASP A 427 -3.62 0.29 -1.29
CA ASP A 427 -2.50 1.08 -1.74
C ASP A 427 -2.48 2.50 -1.13
N GLY A 428 -3.63 3.17 -1.16
CA GLY A 428 -3.84 4.48 -0.53
C GLY A 428 -3.96 4.42 1.00
N LYS A 429 -3.81 3.24 1.61
CA LYS A 429 -3.92 3.00 3.06
C LYS A 429 -5.19 3.60 3.64
N ALA A 430 -6.32 3.33 2.97
CA ALA A 430 -7.59 3.94 3.29
C ALA A 430 -7.98 3.70 4.76
N THR A 431 -8.43 4.76 5.39
CA THR A 431 -8.94 4.79 6.77
C THR A 431 -10.17 5.70 6.81
N GLY A 432 -10.93 5.66 7.91
CA GLY A 432 -12.09 6.50 8.12
C GLY A 432 -13.36 5.72 8.41
N TRP A 433 -14.39 6.43 8.86
CA TRP A 433 -15.62 5.83 9.41
C TRP A 433 -16.48 5.16 8.34
N LEU A 434 -16.49 5.69 7.11
CA LEU A 434 -17.27 5.12 5.99
C LEU A 434 -16.59 3.92 5.32
N LEU A 435 -15.36 3.58 5.67
CA LEU A 435 -14.68 2.41 5.11
C LEU A 435 -15.38 1.11 5.51
N LEU A 436 -15.79 0.96 6.77
CA LEU A 436 -16.47 -0.25 7.25
C LEU A 436 -17.72 -0.60 6.43
N PRO A 437 -18.74 0.28 6.29
CA PRO A 437 -19.95 -0.07 5.55
C PRO A 437 -19.68 -0.36 4.06
N VAL A 438 -18.65 0.26 3.47
CA VAL A 438 -18.25 -0.04 2.09
C VAL A 438 -17.62 -1.43 1.99
N LEU A 439 -16.73 -1.80 2.94
CA LEU A 439 -16.15 -3.14 2.98
C LEU A 439 -17.18 -4.22 3.33
N GLU A 440 -18.17 -3.93 4.18
CA GLU A 440 -19.29 -4.84 4.44
C GLU A 440 -20.05 -5.17 3.15
N LYS A 441 -20.39 -4.15 2.35
CA LYS A 441 -21.01 -4.33 1.04
C LYS A 441 -20.09 -5.12 0.10
N TYR A 442 -18.80 -4.81 0.08
CA TYR A 442 -17.81 -5.50 -0.75
C TYR A 442 -17.77 -7.00 -0.42
N VAL A 443 -17.64 -7.34 0.87
CA VAL A 443 -17.67 -8.72 1.37
C VAL A 443 -18.98 -9.42 1.00
N GLU A 444 -20.12 -8.75 1.18
CA GLU A 444 -21.43 -9.31 0.81
C GLU A 444 -21.51 -9.68 -0.67
N VAL A 445 -21.13 -8.76 -1.56
CA VAL A 445 -21.17 -8.96 -3.01
C VAL A 445 -20.20 -10.05 -3.44
N LEU A 446 -18.95 -10.01 -2.97
CA LEU A 446 -17.94 -11.01 -3.34
C LEU A 446 -18.29 -12.40 -2.80
N TYR A 447 -18.83 -12.50 -1.59
CA TYR A 447 -19.30 -13.77 -1.04
C TYR A 447 -20.37 -14.40 -1.95
N ARG A 448 -21.37 -13.61 -2.37
CA ARG A 448 -22.43 -14.07 -3.30
C ARG A 448 -21.84 -14.50 -4.65
N TYR A 449 -20.87 -13.75 -5.16
CA TYR A 449 -20.19 -14.04 -6.43
C TYR A 449 -19.39 -15.35 -6.37
N ASN A 450 -18.52 -15.50 -5.35
CA ASN A 450 -17.71 -16.70 -5.13
C ASN A 450 -18.57 -17.95 -4.91
N LYS A 451 -19.71 -17.83 -4.22
CA LYS A 451 -20.68 -18.92 -4.08
C LYS A 451 -21.25 -19.35 -5.44
N ALA A 452 -21.67 -18.39 -6.26
CA ALA A 452 -22.20 -18.69 -7.59
C ALA A 452 -21.17 -19.37 -8.51
N LEU A 453 -19.89 -18.97 -8.43
CA LEU A 453 -18.80 -19.64 -9.16
C LEU A 453 -18.65 -21.11 -8.75
N LYS A 454 -18.60 -21.40 -7.45
CA LYS A 454 -18.48 -22.77 -6.93
C LYS A 454 -19.65 -23.66 -7.36
N ASP A 455 -20.87 -23.13 -7.35
CA ASP A 455 -22.07 -23.85 -7.77
C ASP A 455 -22.02 -24.21 -9.28
N LEU A 456 -21.49 -23.31 -10.12
CA LEU A 456 -21.30 -23.54 -11.56
C LEU A 456 -20.25 -24.61 -11.84
N GLU A 457 -19.14 -24.63 -11.10
CA GLU A 457 -18.09 -25.65 -11.23
C GLU A 457 -18.57 -27.05 -10.85
N GLN A 458 -19.33 -27.16 -9.75
CA GLN A 458 -19.93 -28.43 -9.31
C GLN A 458 -20.99 -28.92 -10.31
N GLY A 459 -21.80 -28.02 -10.87
CA GLY A 459 -22.77 -28.35 -11.92
C GLY A 459 -22.14 -28.80 -13.24
N ARG A 460 -20.95 -28.30 -13.59
CA ARG A 460 -20.15 -28.78 -14.72
C ARG A 460 -19.58 -30.18 -14.49
N LYS A 461 -19.05 -30.46 -13.28
CA LYS A 461 -18.52 -31.78 -12.91
C LYS A 461 -19.58 -32.88 -12.83
N ALA A 462 -20.85 -32.54 -12.59
CA ALA A 462 -21.96 -33.49 -12.55
C ALA A 462 -22.57 -33.81 -13.93
N ARG A 463 -22.16 -33.11 -14.99
CA ARG A 463 -22.65 -33.29 -16.39
C ARG A 463 -21.63 -33.95 -17.32
N ILE A 464 -20.44 -34.25 -16.81
CA ILE A 464 -19.40 -35.08 -17.43
C ILE A 464 -19.45 -36.44 -16.75
#